data_AF-A0A135WM00-F1
#
_entry.id   AF-A0A135WM00-F1
#
_cell.length_a   1.000
_cell.length_b   1.000
_cell.length_c   1.000
_cell.angle_alpha   90.00
_cell.angle_beta   90.00
_cell.angle_gamma   90.00
#
_symmetry.space_group_name_H-M   'P 1'
#
loop_
_entity.id
_entity.type
_entity.pdbx_description
1 polymer ?
#
loop_
_entity_poly.entity_id
_entity_poly.type
_entity_poly.pdbx_seq_one_letter_code
_entity_poly.pdbx_strand_id
1 'polypeptide(L)'
;MQSITKNNFDFIRVLLAFIVFVGHLGALSDSQQLYFLTHSPVEIAVFSFFIVSGFLIARSYERSSSLKSYAKKRFNRIVPAYLLVVFLCTTLLSLVSTLSFSDYFGNVQVYKYFFWNSLFMNFMAPSLPGVFGNEAVNGALWTLKIEMCFYAAVPLMFLLFGKNNKYRTVSLIILYVLSLVFLNYFDMIGKSAIARQLPGSLCYFIGGMLIYFHFDKFIKYKHVLFIIAVLTVWIDLILHIRFFSPIMISIIVLYIAYSFKFLNNFGKYGDFTYGIYIFHFPIIRVFATLGLFANFNPFFMSFVCMLVVIGVGIASWHLYEKKFL
;
A
#
# COMPACT_ATOMS: atom_id res chain seq x y z
N MET A 1 -11.30 -24.04 -17.46
CA MET A 1 -11.07 -23.31 -16.20
C MET A 1 -10.24 -22.05 -16.48
N GLN A 2 -10.50 -20.94 -15.79
CA GLN A 2 -9.73 -19.70 -15.98
C GLN A 2 -8.31 -19.85 -15.39
N SER A 3 -7.29 -19.46 -16.15
CA SER A 3 -5.89 -19.53 -15.66
C SER A 3 -5.64 -18.48 -14.56
N ILE A 4 -4.97 -18.91 -13.49
CA ILE A 4 -4.50 -18.05 -12.40
C ILE A 4 -3.42 -17.03 -12.85
N THR A 5 -2.78 -17.24 -14.01
CA THR A 5 -1.79 -16.30 -14.55
C THR A 5 -2.42 -15.16 -15.35
N LYS A 6 -3.67 -15.30 -15.82
CA LYS A 6 -4.35 -14.29 -16.63
C LYS A 6 -5.27 -13.44 -15.76
N ASN A 7 -4.75 -12.30 -15.31
CA ASN A 7 -5.38 -11.40 -14.34
C ASN A 7 -5.00 -9.93 -14.58
N ASN A 8 -5.69 -9.03 -13.88
CA ASN A 8 -5.50 -7.58 -13.94
C ASN A 8 -4.84 -7.00 -12.68
N PHE A 9 -3.99 -7.75 -11.97
CA PHE A 9 -3.41 -7.25 -10.72
C PHE A 9 -2.63 -5.96 -10.91
N ASP A 10 -1.92 -5.82 -12.02
CA ASP A 10 -1.12 -4.61 -12.29
C ASP A 10 -2.01 -3.38 -12.53
N PHE A 11 -3.11 -3.54 -13.29
CA PHE A 11 -4.10 -2.48 -13.47
C PHE A 11 -4.74 -2.08 -12.14
N ILE A 12 -5.13 -3.06 -11.31
CA ILE A 12 -5.71 -2.79 -9.99
C ILE A 12 -4.73 -1.96 -9.17
N ARG A 13 -3.45 -2.37 -9.09
CA ARG A 13 -2.45 -1.62 -8.34
C ARG A 13 -2.32 -0.17 -8.82
N VAL A 14 -2.34 0.08 -10.13
CA VAL A 14 -2.29 1.44 -10.69
C VAL A 14 -3.53 2.24 -10.25
N LEU A 15 -4.71 1.65 -10.35
CA LEU A 15 -5.95 2.28 -9.90
C LEU A 15 -5.90 2.61 -8.40
N LEU A 16 -5.44 1.66 -7.57
CA LEU A 16 -5.30 1.85 -6.13
C LEU A 16 -4.27 2.95 -5.80
N ALA A 17 -3.13 2.98 -6.48
CA ALA A 17 -2.12 4.03 -6.32
C ALA A 17 -2.68 5.41 -6.71
N PHE A 18 -3.49 5.47 -7.77
CA PHE A 18 -4.16 6.70 -8.19
C PHE A 18 -5.19 7.19 -7.17
N ILE A 19 -6.02 6.30 -6.61
CA ILE A 19 -6.98 6.66 -5.54
C ILE A 19 -6.25 7.26 -4.33
N VAL A 20 -5.13 6.64 -3.92
CA VAL A 20 -4.29 7.13 -2.81
C VAL A 20 -3.67 8.48 -3.16
N PHE A 21 -3.15 8.64 -4.38
CA PHE A 21 -2.61 9.91 -4.87
C PHE A 21 -3.64 11.03 -4.77
N VAL A 22 -4.84 10.81 -5.30
CA VAL A 22 -5.92 11.81 -5.31
C VAL A 22 -6.32 12.24 -3.89
N GLY A 23 -6.46 11.29 -2.96
CA GLY A 23 -6.82 11.62 -1.59
C GLY A 23 -5.73 12.42 -0.86
N HIS A 24 -4.47 12.03 -1.03
CA HIS A 24 -3.35 12.79 -0.49
C HIS A 24 -3.17 14.15 -1.17
N LEU A 25 -3.48 14.27 -2.47
CA LEU A 25 -3.46 15.55 -3.17
C LEU A 25 -4.46 16.53 -2.55
N GLY A 26 -5.68 16.08 -2.26
CA GLY A 26 -6.67 16.89 -1.55
C GLY A 26 -6.22 17.29 -0.14
N ALA A 27 -5.58 16.36 0.58
CA ALA A 27 -5.18 16.57 1.98
C ALA A 27 -3.91 17.41 2.16
N LEU A 28 -2.98 17.36 1.18
CA LEU A 28 -1.63 17.92 1.34
C LEU A 28 -1.35 19.13 0.42
N SER A 29 -2.28 19.49 -0.46
CA SER A 29 -2.11 20.64 -1.36
C SER A 29 -2.35 21.99 -0.71
N ASP A 30 -2.95 22.02 0.50
CA ASP A 30 -3.43 23.21 1.21
C ASP A 30 -4.39 24.09 0.39
N SER A 31 -4.99 23.54 -0.68
CA SER A 31 -5.94 24.24 -1.55
C SER A 31 -7.39 23.92 -1.18
N GLN A 32 -8.15 24.95 -0.81
CA GLN A 32 -9.59 24.83 -0.54
C GLN A 32 -10.36 24.24 -1.74
N GLN A 33 -9.93 24.54 -2.97
CA GLN A 33 -10.57 24.04 -4.20
C GLN A 33 -10.34 22.54 -4.42
N LEU A 34 -9.27 21.98 -3.87
CA LEU A 34 -8.94 20.55 -3.98
C LEU A 34 -9.38 19.75 -2.75
N TYR A 35 -9.85 20.41 -1.69
CA TYR A 35 -10.23 19.77 -0.43
C TYR A 35 -11.27 18.67 -0.63
N PHE A 36 -12.18 18.80 -1.60
CA PHE A 36 -13.17 17.75 -1.91
C PHE A 36 -12.53 16.40 -2.27
N LEU A 37 -11.29 16.38 -2.77
CA LEU A 37 -10.56 15.15 -3.09
C LEU A 37 -10.18 14.34 -1.84
N THR A 38 -10.22 14.94 -0.64
CA THR A 38 -10.03 14.20 0.63
C THR A 38 -11.07 13.11 0.87
N HIS A 39 -12.23 13.19 0.21
CA HIS A 39 -13.25 12.14 0.21
C HIS A 39 -12.87 10.92 -0.64
N SER A 40 -11.72 10.94 -1.32
CA SER A 40 -11.19 9.76 -2.02
C SER A 40 -11.06 8.58 -1.05
N PRO A 41 -11.45 7.35 -1.45
CA PRO A 41 -11.45 6.19 -0.56
C PRO A 41 -10.05 5.59 -0.36
N VAL A 42 -9.11 6.39 0.18
CA VAL A 42 -7.70 6.02 0.42
C VAL A 42 -7.58 4.75 1.26
N GLU A 43 -8.39 4.63 2.31
CA GLU A 43 -8.35 3.49 3.22
C GLU A 43 -8.74 2.18 2.51
N ILE A 44 -9.81 2.19 1.71
CA ILE A 44 -10.22 1.04 0.89
C ILE A 44 -9.11 0.70 -0.10
N ALA A 45 -8.43 1.71 -0.67
CA ALA A 45 -7.37 1.47 -1.61
C ALA A 45 -6.14 0.79 -0.97
N VAL A 46 -5.72 1.26 0.21
CA VAL A 46 -4.63 0.65 0.99
C VAL A 46 -4.98 -0.79 1.40
N PHE A 47 -6.18 -1.03 1.90
CA PHE A 47 -6.60 -2.39 2.26
C PHE A 47 -6.73 -3.31 1.05
N SER A 48 -7.12 -2.78 -0.10
CA SER A 48 -7.12 -3.51 -1.37
C SER A 48 -5.70 -3.91 -1.81
N PHE A 49 -4.68 -3.07 -1.55
CA PHE A 49 -3.29 -3.49 -1.74
C PHE A 49 -2.94 -4.68 -0.86
N PHE A 50 -3.31 -4.68 0.43
CA PHE A 50 -3.05 -5.81 1.33
C PHE A 50 -3.73 -7.10 0.88
N ILE A 51 -4.95 -7.02 0.34
CA ILE A 51 -5.67 -8.17 -0.23
C ILE A 51 -4.92 -8.74 -1.43
N VAL A 52 -4.54 -7.87 -2.39
CA VAL A 52 -3.77 -8.26 -3.58
C VAL A 52 -2.44 -8.90 -3.17
N SER A 53 -1.77 -8.30 -2.18
CA SER A 53 -0.56 -8.84 -1.56
C SER A 53 -0.80 -10.24 -0.99
N GLY A 54 -1.85 -10.44 -0.19
CA GLY A 54 -2.20 -11.75 0.38
C GLY A 54 -2.30 -12.86 -0.66
N PHE A 55 -2.98 -12.58 -1.78
CA PHE A 55 -3.08 -13.52 -2.91
C PHE A 55 -1.71 -13.81 -3.53
N LEU A 56 -0.93 -12.77 -3.85
CA LEU A 56 0.29 -12.89 -4.64
C LEU A 56 1.49 -13.40 -3.83
N ILE A 57 1.57 -13.09 -2.55
CA ILE A 57 2.67 -13.50 -1.67
C ILE A 57 2.49 -14.96 -1.26
N ALA A 58 1.27 -15.40 -0.93
CA ALA A 58 0.98 -16.82 -0.71
C ALA A 58 1.40 -17.66 -1.92
N ARG A 59 1.00 -17.21 -3.12
CA ARG A 59 1.41 -17.83 -4.39
C ARG A 59 2.92 -17.79 -4.61
N SER A 60 3.57 -16.67 -4.30
CA SER A 60 5.01 -16.55 -4.44
C SER A 60 5.76 -17.51 -3.52
N TYR A 61 5.28 -17.70 -2.29
CA TYR A 61 5.89 -18.61 -1.34
C TYR A 61 5.75 -20.06 -1.81
N GLU A 62 4.54 -20.49 -2.21
CA GLU A 62 4.31 -21.87 -2.69
C GLU A 62 5.13 -22.27 -3.92
N ARG A 63 5.50 -21.30 -4.76
CA ARG A 63 6.33 -21.48 -5.96
C ARG A 63 7.82 -21.31 -5.70
N SER A 64 8.23 -20.89 -4.50
CA SER A 64 9.65 -20.71 -4.19
C SER A 64 10.28 -22.04 -3.76
N SER A 65 11.51 -22.28 -4.19
CA SER A 65 12.25 -23.52 -3.87
C SER A 65 12.76 -23.56 -2.43
N SER A 66 12.91 -22.40 -1.78
CA SER A 66 13.38 -22.27 -0.40
C SER A 66 12.95 -20.94 0.21
N LEU A 67 13.01 -20.86 1.54
CA LEU A 67 12.79 -19.62 2.29
C LEU A 67 13.73 -18.50 1.82
N LYS A 68 15.00 -18.83 1.57
CA LYS A 68 16.01 -17.87 1.05
C LYS A 68 15.62 -17.34 -0.34
N SER A 69 15.16 -18.20 -1.24
CA SER A 69 14.71 -17.79 -2.58
C SER A 69 13.50 -16.85 -2.51
N TYR A 70 12.53 -17.17 -1.63
CA TYR A 70 11.39 -16.32 -1.37
C TYR A 70 11.81 -14.95 -0.78
N ALA A 71 12.60 -14.96 0.29
CA ALA A 71 13.06 -13.76 0.96
C ALA A 71 13.83 -12.83 0.02
N LYS A 72 14.72 -13.37 -0.83
CA LYS A 72 15.45 -12.58 -1.83
C LYS A 72 14.52 -11.87 -2.81
N LYS A 73 13.54 -12.59 -3.39
CA LYS A 73 12.56 -12.00 -4.32
C LYS A 73 11.74 -10.89 -3.67
N ARG A 74 11.35 -11.07 -2.41
CA ARG A 74 10.56 -10.10 -1.65
C ARG A 74 11.38 -8.88 -1.24
N PHE A 75 12.62 -9.10 -0.77
CA PHE A 75 13.57 -8.04 -0.42
C PHE A 75 13.88 -7.16 -1.63
N ASN A 76 14.29 -7.77 -2.75
CA ASN A 76 14.64 -7.05 -3.98
C ASN A 76 13.47 -6.26 -4.58
N ARG A 77 12.23 -6.64 -4.26
CA ARG A 77 11.03 -5.96 -4.74
C ARG A 77 10.73 -4.64 -4.01
N ILE A 78 11.03 -4.54 -2.72
CA ILE A 78 10.63 -3.37 -1.90
C ILE A 78 11.85 -2.56 -1.47
N VAL A 79 12.84 -3.23 -0.89
CA VAL A 79 13.89 -2.55 -0.12
C VAL A 79 14.73 -1.58 -0.95
N PRO A 80 15.17 -1.90 -2.18
CA PRO A 80 15.97 -0.97 -2.96
C PRO A 80 15.27 0.37 -3.22
N ALA A 81 14.06 0.37 -3.79
CA ALA A 81 13.36 1.61 -4.10
C ALA A 81 12.91 2.36 -2.83
N TYR A 82 12.56 1.62 -1.78
CA TYR A 82 12.25 2.22 -0.48
C TYR A 82 13.44 3.00 0.10
N LEU A 83 14.63 2.39 0.14
CA LEU A 83 15.83 3.07 0.63
C LEU A 83 16.22 4.23 -0.27
N LEU A 84 16.00 4.11 -1.59
CA LEU A 84 16.21 5.21 -2.53
C LEU A 84 15.33 6.41 -2.19
N VAL A 85 14.01 6.23 -1.99
CA VAL A 85 13.13 7.36 -1.64
C VAL A 85 13.49 7.97 -0.29
N VAL A 86 13.85 7.16 0.71
CA VAL A 86 14.31 7.67 2.02
C VAL A 86 15.57 8.51 1.85
N PHE A 87 16.57 8.00 1.12
CA PHE A 87 17.81 8.73 0.85
C PHE A 87 17.58 10.03 0.07
N LEU A 88 16.77 9.99 -0.99
CA LEU A 88 16.44 11.16 -1.79
C LEU A 88 15.67 12.20 -0.97
N CYS A 89 14.73 11.78 -0.11
CA CYS A 89 14.04 12.68 0.80
C CYS A 89 15.02 13.33 1.81
N THR A 90 15.88 12.54 2.45
CA THR A 90 16.88 13.06 3.41
C THR A 90 17.82 14.09 2.79
N THR A 91 18.17 13.91 1.51
CA THR A 91 19.18 14.76 0.84
C THR A 91 18.54 15.93 0.09
N LEU A 92 17.61 15.66 -0.83
CA LEU A 92 17.04 16.67 -1.73
C LEU A 92 16.07 17.62 -1.03
N LEU A 93 15.41 17.19 0.05
CA LEU A 93 14.49 18.09 0.77
C LEU A 93 15.22 19.15 1.60
N SER A 94 16.55 19.07 1.73
CA SER A 94 17.35 20.20 2.23
C SER A 94 17.14 21.47 1.39
N LEU A 95 16.82 21.34 0.09
CA LEU A 95 16.57 22.45 -0.83
C LEU A 95 15.27 23.19 -0.57
N VAL A 96 14.33 22.58 0.15
CA VAL A 96 13.04 23.19 0.54
C VAL A 96 12.94 23.36 2.06
N SER A 97 14.05 23.18 2.78
CA SER A 97 14.12 23.44 4.21
C SER A 97 14.21 24.94 4.48
N THR A 98 13.65 25.39 5.60
CA THR A 98 13.84 26.74 6.12
C THR A 98 15.21 26.96 6.77
N LEU A 99 15.98 25.88 6.99
CA LEU A 99 17.33 25.95 7.54
C LEU A 99 18.38 26.15 6.44
N SER A 100 19.53 26.73 6.80
CA SER A 100 20.69 26.74 5.92
C SER A 100 21.19 25.31 5.67
N PHE A 101 21.91 25.09 4.57
CA PHE A 101 22.46 23.77 4.24
C PHE A 101 23.35 23.21 5.36
N SER A 102 24.19 24.06 5.97
CA SER A 102 25.06 23.68 7.10
C SER A 102 24.25 23.31 8.34
N ASP A 103 23.24 24.11 8.69
CA ASP A 103 22.42 23.86 9.88
C ASP A 103 21.55 22.61 9.70
N TYR A 104 21.07 22.36 8.48
CA TYR A 104 20.30 21.17 8.14
C TYR A 104 21.12 19.90 8.35
N PHE A 105 22.29 19.78 7.70
CA PHE A 105 23.13 18.59 7.83
C PHE A 105 23.90 18.52 9.15
N GLY A 106 24.03 19.63 9.88
CA GLY A 106 24.49 19.65 11.27
C GLY A 106 23.45 19.15 12.28
N ASN A 107 22.17 19.07 11.89
CA ASN A 107 21.10 18.67 12.79
C ASN A 107 20.98 17.15 12.93
N VAL A 108 21.07 16.65 14.17
CA VAL A 108 20.94 15.22 14.51
C VAL A 108 19.63 14.58 13.99
N GLN A 109 18.57 15.37 13.82
CA GLN A 109 17.28 14.89 13.34
C GLN A 109 17.34 14.34 11.91
N VAL A 110 18.21 14.86 11.03
CA VAL A 110 18.40 14.33 9.67
C VAL A 110 18.88 12.87 9.70
N TYR A 111 19.85 12.59 10.58
CA TYR A 111 20.40 11.25 10.75
C TYR A 111 19.42 10.30 11.47
N LYS A 112 18.66 10.80 12.45
CA LYS A 112 17.58 10.05 13.08
C LYS A 112 16.51 9.68 12.06
N TYR A 113 16.09 10.62 11.22
CA TYR A 113 15.16 10.39 10.13
C TYR A 113 15.69 9.28 9.21
N PHE A 114 16.90 9.44 8.67
CA PHE A 114 17.48 8.46 7.76
C PHE A 114 17.59 7.07 8.37
N PHE A 115 18.10 6.95 9.61
CA PHE A 115 18.25 5.68 10.31
C PHE A 115 16.92 4.98 10.55
N TRP A 116 15.96 5.63 11.20
CA TRP A 116 14.68 5.01 11.55
C TRP A 116 13.84 4.69 10.31
N ASN A 117 13.84 5.59 9.32
CA ASN A 117 13.10 5.34 8.09
C ASN A 117 13.73 4.18 7.30
N SER A 118 15.05 4.02 7.28
CA SER A 118 15.74 2.87 6.65
C SER A 118 15.36 1.52 7.27
N LEU A 119 14.92 1.52 8.53
CA LEU A 119 14.42 0.33 9.24
C LEU A 119 12.90 0.14 9.13
N PHE A 120 12.22 0.87 8.24
CA PHE A 120 10.76 0.89 8.11
C PHE A 120 10.03 1.40 9.37
N MET A 121 10.74 2.13 10.25
CA MET A 121 10.21 2.70 11.50
C MET A 121 9.99 4.21 11.37
N ASN A 122 9.33 4.64 10.28
CA ASN A 122 9.05 6.06 10.00
C ASN A 122 8.39 6.82 11.17
N PHE A 123 7.56 6.16 11.97
CA PHE A 123 6.91 6.76 13.14
C PHE A 123 7.88 7.22 14.25
N MET A 124 9.11 6.68 14.31
CA MET A 124 10.12 7.11 15.28
C MET A 124 10.78 8.45 14.91
N ALA A 125 10.83 8.77 13.63
CA ALA A 125 11.36 10.04 13.12
C ALA A 125 10.66 10.38 11.80
N PRO A 126 9.42 10.90 11.84
CA PRO A 126 8.62 11.10 10.63
C PRO A 126 9.03 12.35 9.84
N SER A 127 9.71 13.30 10.49
CA SER A 127 10.00 14.63 9.96
C SER A 127 11.48 14.91 9.81
N LEU A 128 11.79 15.82 8.87
CA LEU A 128 13.10 16.42 8.65
C LEU A 128 13.06 17.87 9.14
N PRO A 129 14.17 18.41 9.70
CA PRO A 129 14.19 19.73 10.30
C PRO A 129 14.02 20.83 9.26
N GLY A 130 13.11 21.76 9.52
CA GLY A 130 12.78 22.89 8.64
C GLY A 130 12.05 22.51 7.35
N VAL A 131 11.73 21.22 7.16
CA VAL A 131 11.05 20.72 5.95
C VAL A 131 9.56 20.58 6.25
N PHE A 132 8.73 21.17 5.39
CA PHE A 132 7.27 21.06 5.45
C PHE A 132 6.66 21.37 6.82
N GLY A 133 7.18 22.36 7.55
CA GLY A 133 6.70 22.70 8.90
C GLY A 133 7.00 21.63 9.96
N ASN A 134 8.01 20.78 9.74
CA ASN A 134 8.35 19.62 10.58
C ASN A 134 7.26 18.55 10.66
N GLU A 135 6.34 18.50 9.69
CA GLU A 135 5.38 17.40 9.56
C GLU A 135 6.02 16.16 8.90
N ALA A 136 5.24 15.08 8.77
CA ALA A 136 5.71 13.85 8.17
C ALA A 136 6.14 14.05 6.71
N VAL A 137 7.38 13.67 6.40
CA VAL A 137 7.96 13.81 5.05
C VAL A 137 7.28 12.87 4.05
N ASN A 138 6.97 11.66 4.50
CA ASN A 138 6.29 10.68 3.66
C ASN A 138 5.35 9.81 4.50
N GLY A 139 4.13 10.30 4.66
CA GLY A 139 3.07 9.62 5.39
C GLY A 139 2.52 8.38 4.67
N ALA A 140 2.95 8.04 3.45
CA ALA A 140 2.51 6.82 2.76
C ALA A 140 3.32 5.58 3.16
N LEU A 141 4.53 5.74 3.70
CA LEU A 141 5.47 4.64 3.93
C LEU A 141 5.07 3.67 5.06
N TRP A 142 4.12 4.02 5.93
CA TRP A 142 3.70 3.15 7.03
C TRP A 142 3.12 1.81 6.52
N THR A 143 2.52 1.79 5.34
CA THR A 143 1.94 0.58 4.73
C THR A 143 3.02 -0.44 4.35
N LEU A 144 4.22 0.02 3.97
CA LEU A 144 5.32 -0.85 3.56
C LEU A 144 5.95 -1.59 4.74
N LYS A 145 5.93 -0.99 5.93
CA LYS A 145 6.26 -1.71 7.17
C LYS A 145 5.36 -2.93 7.35
N ILE A 146 4.05 -2.74 7.17
CA ILE A 146 3.06 -3.82 7.31
C ILE A 146 3.28 -4.89 6.23
N GLU A 147 3.53 -4.49 4.98
CA GLU A 147 3.87 -5.40 3.88
C GLU A 147 5.12 -6.24 4.19
N MET A 148 6.18 -5.64 4.74
CA MET A 148 7.38 -6.38 5.18
C MET A 148 7.05 -7.37 6.30
N CYS A 149 6.16 -7.01 7.23
CA CYS A 149 5.69 -7.95 8.24
C CYS A 149 4.88 -9.09 7.64
N PHE A 150 4.06 -8.84 6.60
CA PHE A 150 3.38 -9.92 5.87
C PHE A 150 4.38 -10.86 5.19
N TYR A 151 5.49 -10.32 4.66
CA TYR A 151 6.54 -11.16 4.07
C TYR A 151 7.14 -12.13 5.08
N ALA A 152 7.32 -11.70 6.33
CA ALA A 152 7.75 -12.55 7.43
C ALA A 152 6.66 -13.49 7.95
N ALA A 153 5.40 -13.04 7.98
CA ALA A 153 4.27 -13.81 8.49
C ALA A 153 3.95 -15.04 7.62
N VAL A 154 4.01 -14.92 6.29
CA VAL A 154 3.63 -16.03 5.38
C VAL A 154 4.44 -17.31 5.63
N PRO A 155 5.79 -17.29 5.67
CA PRO A 155 6.56 -18.47 6.03
C PRO A 155 6.15 -19.07 7.38
N LEU A 156 5.93 -18.24 8.41
CA LEU A 156 5.50 -18.71 9.73
C LEU A 156 4.12 -19.40 9.67
N MET A 157 3.16 -18.80 8.95
CA MET A 157 1.84 -19.39 8.74
C MET A 157 1.92 -20.73 7.98
N PHE A 158 2.79 -20.83 6.98
CA PHE A 158 3.01 -22.09 6.25
C PHE A 158 3.78 -23.14 7.04
N LEU A 159 4.64 -22.74 7.98
CA LEU A 159 5.30 -23.67 8.90
C LEU A 159 4.28 -24.25 9.88
N LEU A 160 3.41 -23.41 10.46
CA LEU A 160 2.39 -23.84 11.42
C LEU A 160 1.27 -24.65 10.76
N PHE A 161 0.89 -24.29 9.54
CA PHE A 161 -0.28 -24.85 8.87
C PHE A 161 0.06 -25.60 7.58
N GLY A 162 1.32 -25.95 7.30
CA GLY A 162 1.75 -26.78 6.16
C GLY A 162 1.28 -26.34 4.75
N LYS A 163 1.87 -26.91 3.71
CA LYS A 163 1.36 -26.75 2.34
C LYS A 163 0.09 -27.56 2.09
N ASN A 164 -0.01 -28.74 2.72
CA ASN A 164 -1.11 -29.72 2.57
C ASN A 164 -1.89 -29.98 3.87
N ASN A 165 -1.81 -29.09 4.86
CA ASN A 165 -2.52 -29.32 6.12
C ASN A 165 -4.02 -29.09 5.93
N LYS A 166 -4.83 -30.10 6.30
CA LYS A 166 -6.29 -29.99 6.33
C LYS A 166 -6.80 -28.87 7.22
N TYR A 167 -6.03 -28.45 8.23
CA TYR A 167 -6.39 -27.38 9.16
C TYR A 167 -6.07 -25.97 8.65
N ARG A 168 -5.34 -25.81 7.53
CA ARG A 168 -4.90 -24.49 7.02
C ARG A 168 -6.03 -23.48 6.91
N THR A 169 -7.15 -23.85 6.31
CA THR A 169 -8.30 -22.96 6.13
C THR A 169 -8.89 -22.55 7.47
N VAL A 170 -9.05 -23.48 8.40
CA VAL A 170 -9.59 -23.20 9.74
C VAL A 170 -8.67 -22.26 10.50
N SER A 171 -7.36 -22.50 10.46
CA SER A 171 -6.37 -21.63 11.11
C SER A 171 -6.34 -20.22 10.53
N LEU A 172 -6.46 -20.07 9.21
CA LEU A 172 -6.59 -18.77 8.57
C LEU A 172 -7.86 -18.05 9.00
N ILE A 173 -8.99 -18.76 9.11
CA ILE A 173 -10.25 -18.19 9.59
C ILE A 173 -10.11 -17.73 11.05
N ILE A 174 -9.46 -18.51 11.92
CA ILE A 174 -9.21 -18.12 13.31
C ILE A 174 -8.36 -16.84 13.36
N LEU A 175 -7.25 -16.78 12.61
CA LEU A 175 -6.38 -15.60 12.55
C LEU A 175 -7.12 -14.38 11.96
N TYR A 176 -7.97 -14.60 10.97
CA TYR A 176 -8.83 -13.56 10.40
C TYR A 176 -9.78 -12.98 11.44
N VAL A 177 -10.46 -13.84 12.22
CA VAL A 177 -11.38 -13.40 13.28
C VAL A 177 -10.64 -12.68 14.40
N LEU A 178 -9.50 -13.18 14.87
CA LEU A 178 -8.68 -12.50 15.88
C LEU A 178 -8.20 -11.13 15.41
N SER A 179 -7.80 -11.04 14.14
CA SER A 179 -7.42 -9.78 13.50
C SER A 179 -8.59 -8.79 13.42
N LEU A 180 -9.79 -9.26 13.06
CA LEU A 180 -11.01 -8.45 13.07
C LEU A 180 -11.37 -7.92 14.46
N VAL A 181 -11.29 -8.77 15.48
CA VAL A 181 -11.58 -8.39 16.87
C VAL A 181 -10.59 -7.31 17.32
N PHE A 182 -9.30 -7.48 17.05
CA PHE A 182 -8.28 -6.47 17.34
C PHE A 182 -8.57 -5.14 16.63
N LEU A 183 -8.86 -5.21 15.32
CA LEU A 183 -9.14 -4.02 14.51
C LEU A 183 -10.35 -3.25 15.04
N ASN A 184 -11.49 -3.92 15.23
CA ASN A 184 -12.70 -3.26 15.72
C ASN A 184 -12.52 -2.74 17.15
N TYR A 185 -11.88 -3.49 18.05
CA TYR A 185 -11.64 -3.04 19.42
C TYR A 185 -10.86 -1.72 19.47
N PHE A 186 -9.72 -1.63 18.77
CA PHE A 186 -8.90 -0.42 18.79
C PHE A 186 -9.56 0.75 18.04
N ASP A 187 -10.36 0.49 17.01
CA ASP A 187 -11.09 1.52 16.29
C ASP A 187 -12.21 2.11 17.17
N MET A 188 -12.96 1.26 17.89
CA MET A 188 -14.03 1.66 18.81
C MET A 188 -13.54 2.56 19.94
N ILE A 189 -12.31 2.37 20.43
CA ILE A 189 -11.71 3.21 21.49
C ILE A 189 -10.96 4.44 20.92
N GLY A 190 -11.14 4.77 19.64
CA GLY A 190 -10.53 5.94 18.99
C GLY A 190 -9.04 5.80 18.68
N LYS A 191 -8.49 4.58 18.72
CA LYS A 191 -7.07 4.29 18.45
C LYS A 191 -6.86 3.69 17.05
N SER A 192 -7.44 4.31 16.03
CA SER A 192 -7.41 3.82 14.64
C SER A 192 -6.00 3.60 14.08
N ALA A 193 -5.01 4.39 14.50
CA ALA A 193 -3.62 4.19 14.09
C ALA A 193 -3.07 2.83 14.55
N ILE A 194 -3.44 2.37 15.76
CA ILE A 194 -3.09 1.05 16.31
C ILE A 194 -3.93 -0.03 15.64
N ALA A 195 -5.24 0.20 15.47
CA ALA A 195 -6.16 -0.72 14.82
C ALA A 195 -5.67 -1.15 13.43
N ARG A 196 -5.03 -0.24 12.69
CA ARG A 196 -4.48 -0.48 11.36
C ARG A 196 -3.11 -1.18 11.36
N GLN A 197 -2.40 -1.27 12.48
CA GLN A 197 -1.16 -2.05 12.55
C GLN A 197 -1.44 -3.56 12.53
N LEU A 198 -0.41 -4.39 12.54
CA LEU A 198 -0.59 -5.81 12.84
C LEU A 198 -0.94 -5.99 14.32
N PRO A 199 -1.88 -6.90 14.64
CA PRO A 199 -2.54 -7.85 13.73
C PRO A 199 -3.77 -7.31 12.99
N GLY A 200 -4.27 -6.10 13.24
CA GLY A 200 -5.53 -5.61 12.66
C GLY A 200 -5.61 -5.57 11.14
N SER A 201 -4.53 -5.21 10.42
CA SER A 201 -4.52 -5.27 8.95
C SER A 201 -4.46 -6.70 8.36
N LEU A 202 -4.24 -7.72 9.18
CA LEU A 202 -4.07 -9.11 8.74
C LEU A 202 -5.35 -9.70 8.15
N CYS A 203 -6.53 -9.24 8.56
CA CYS A 203 -7.82 -9.74 8.06
C CYS A 203 -7.96 -9.49 6.54
N TYR A 204 -7.56 -8.32 6.06
CA TYR A 204 -7.52 -7.99 4.63
C TYR A 204 -6.54 -8.88 3.86
N PHE A 205 -5.35 -9.07 4.41
CA PHE A 205 -4.33 -9.95 3.82
C PHE A 205 -4.80 -11.40 3.73
N ILE A 206 -5.37 -11.93 4.80
CA ILE A 206 -5.89 -13.29 4.86
C ILE A 206 -7.04 -13.49 3.87
N GLY A 207 -7.90 -12.48 3.64
CA GLY A 207 -8.94 -12.56 2.62
C GLY A 207 -8.39 -12.89 1.23
N GLY A 208 -7.28 -12.24 0.84
CA GLY A 208 -6.56 -12.58 -0.39
C GLY A 208 -5.97 -14.00 -0.39
N MET A 209 -5.39 -14.44 0.73
CA MET A 209 -4.86 -15.81 0.87
C MET A 209 -5.94 -16.88 0.78
N LEU A 210 -7.09 -16.66 1.44
CA LEU A 210 -8.22 -17.60 1.44
C LEU A 210 -8.75 -17.81 0.03
N ILE A 211 -8.89 -16.72 -0.75
CA ILE A 211 -9.32 -16.81 -2.15
C ILE A 211 -8.25 -17.50 -3.00
N TYR A 212 -6.97 -17.26 -2.76
CA TYR A 212 -5.89 -17.97 -3.44
C TYR A 212 -5.96 -19.49 -3.22
N PHE A 213 -6.11 -19.94 -1.97
CA PHE A 213 -6.18 -21.37 -1.66
C PHE A 213 -7.48 -22.05 -2.11
N HIS A 214 -8.53 -21.28 -2.36
CA HIS A 214 -9.82 -21.78 -2.86
C HIS A 214 -10.13 -21.21 -4.25
N PHE A 215 -9.09 -20.95 -5.05
CA PHE A 215 -9.21 -20.23 -6.32
C PHE A 215 -10.22 -20.89 -7.27
N ASP A 216 -10.21 -22.21 -7.39
CA ASP A 216 -11.15 -22.92 -8.28
C ASP A 216 -12.62 -22.73 -7.86
N LYS A 217 -12.89 -22.78 -6.54
CA LYS A 217 -14.23 -22.50 -6.00
C LYS A 217 -14.59 -21.02 -6.21
N PHE A 218 -13.66 -20.11 -5.97
CA PHE A 218 -13.87 -18.68 -6.22
C PHE A 218 -14.25 -18.44 -7.67
N ILE A 219 -13.48 -18.93 -8.65
CA ILE A 219 -13.77 -18.75 -10.07
C ILE A 219 -15.13 -19.36 -10.45
N LYS A 220 -15.49 -20.51 -9.89
CA LYS A 220 -16.80 -21.16 -10.11
C LYS A 220 -17.97 -20.30 -9.64
N TYR A 221 -17.84 -19.64 -8.48
CA TYR A 221 -18.92 -18.89 -7.84
C TYR A 221 -18.76 -17.37 -7.85
N LYS A 222 -17.78 -16.82 -8.59
CA LYS A 222 -17.35 -15.42 -8.48
C LYS A 222 -18.46 -14.39 -8.69
N HIS A 223 -19.41 -14.65 -9.59
CA HIS A 223 -20.52 -13.72 -9.87
C HIS A 223 -21.52 -13.68 -8.72
N VAL A 224 -21.86 -14.84 -8.15
CA VAL A 224 -22.74 -14.95 -6.97
C VAL A 224 -22.06 -14.33 -5.75
N LEU A 225 -20.79 -14.65 -5.51
CA LEU A 225 -20.00 -14.06 -4.43
C LEU A 225 -19.91 -12.53 -4.57
N PHE A 226 -19.75 -12.01 -5.79
CA PHE A 226 -19.72 -10.57 -6.05
C PHE A 226 -21.05 -9.89 -5.72
N ILE A 227 -22.18 -10.47 -6.12
CA ILE A 227 -23.51 -9.94 -5.78
C ILE A 227 -23.70 -9.92 -4.26
N ILE A 228 -23.38 -11.04 -3.58
CA ILE A 228 -23.45 -11.12 -2.12
C ILE A 228 -22.58 -10.02 -1.50
N ALA A 229 -21.33 -9.88 -1.95
CA ALA A 229 -20.41 -8.87 -1.45
C ALA A 229 -20.92 -7.44 -1.67
N VAL A 230 -21.51 -7.11 -2.81
CA VAL A 230 -22.07 -5.77 -3.04
C VAL A 230 -23.27 -5.52 -2.12
N LEU A 231 -24.14 -6.50 -1.94
CA LEU A 231 -25.34 -6.38 -1.10
C LEU A 231 -25.00 -6.23 0.38
N THR A 232 -24.04 -7.02 0.88
CA THR A 232 -23.71 -6.98 2.31
C THR A 232 -22.79 -5.82 2.68
N VAL A 233 -22.18 -5.08 1.73
CA VAL A 233 -21.27 -3.94 2.07
C VAL A 233 -22.06 -2.87 2.79
N TRP A 234 -23.32 -2.70 2.41
CA TRP A 234 -24.25 -1.77 3.02
C TRP A 234 -24.51 -2.07 4.50
N ILE A 235 -24.42 -3.33 4.93
CA ILE A 235 -24.64 -3.72 6.34
C ILE A 235 -23.54 -3.13 7.23
N ASP A 236 -22.27 -3.28 6.85
CA ASP A 236 -21.14 -2.72 7.60
C ASP A 236 -21.17 -1.18 7.63
N LEU A 237 -21.64 -0.55 6.54
CA LEU A 237 -21.80 0.90 6.47
C LEU A 237 -22.88 1.43 7.42
N ILE A 238 -23.99 0.68 7.58
CA ILE A 238 -25.10 1.05 8.48
C ILE A 238 -24.74 0.80 9.94
N LEU A 239 -24.07 -0.32 10.23
CA LEU A 239 -23.76 -0.72 11.62
C LEU A 239 -22.50 -0.07 12.18
N HIS A 240 -21.70 0.61 11.35
CA HIS A 240 -20.38 1.15 11.71
C HIS A 240 -19.42 0.12 12.34
N ILE A 241 -19.65 -1.17 12.09
CA ILE A 241 -18.82 -2.29 12.56
C ILE A 241 -18.31 -3.03 11.33
N ARG A 242 -16.99 -3.24 11.26
CA ARG A 242 -16.34 -3.93 10.15
C ARG A 242 -16.40 -5.43 10.36
N PHE A 243 -17.58 -6.01 10.16
CA PHE A 243 -17.79 -7.45 10.35
C PHE A 243 -17.50 -8.23 9.06
N PHE A 244 -18.04 -7.77 7.93
CA PHE A 244 -17.94 -8.48 6.66
C PHE A 244 -17.05 -7.78 5.62
N SER A 245 -16.73 -6.51 5.82
CA SER A 245 -16.02 -5.66 4.86
C SER A 245 -14.69 -6.24 4.38
N PRO A 246 -13.80 -6.83 5.22
CA PRO A 246 -12.51 -7.29 4.69
C PRO A 246 -12.63 -8.44 3.69
N ILE A 247 -13.47 -9.44 3.97
CA ILE A 247 -13.68 -10.56 3.03
C ILE A 247 -14.46 -10.12 1.78
N MET A 248 -15.37 -9.16 1.91
CA MET A 248 -16.17 -8.69 0.78
C MET A 248 -15.40 -7.77 -0.15
N ILE A 249 -14.58 -6.86 0.39
CA ILE A 249 -13.61 -6.11 -0.41
C ILE A 249 -12.67 -7.11 -1.08
N SER A 250 -12.29 -8.21 -0.41
CA SER A 250 -11.45 -9.24 -1.02
C SER A 250 -12.10 -9.89 -2.24
N ILE A 251 -13.39 -10.23 -2.13
CA ILE A 251 -14.19 -10.77 -3.22
C ILE A 251 -14.31 -9.75 -4.36
N ILE A 252 -14.64 -8.49 -4.06
CA ILE A 252 -14.81 -7.43 -5.07
C ILE A 252 -13.51 -7.17 -5.83
N VAL A 253 -12.41 -6.98 -5.11
CA VAL A 253 -11.08 -6.71 -5.71
C VAL A 253 -10.65 -7.87 -6.60
N LEU A 254 -10.76 -9.12 -6.12
CA LEU A 254 -10.38 -10.28 -6.92
C LEU A 254 -11.39 -10.60 -8.03
N TYR A 255 -12.66 -10.22 -7.88
CA TYR A 255 -13.63 -10.31 -8.97
C TYR A 255 -13.21 -9.41 -10.13
N ILE A 256 -12.85 -8.15 -9.85
CA ILE A 256 -12.33 -7.21 -10.85
C ILE A 256 -11.04 -7.77 -11.46
N ALA A 257 -10.14 -8.33 -10.64
CA ALA A 257 -8.87 -8.87 -11.09
C ALA A 257 -9.03 -9.98 -12.12
N TYR A 258 -10.08 -10.81 -12.00
CA TYR A 258 -10.30 -11.98 -12.83
C TYR A 258 -11.51 -11.89 -13.79
N SER A 259 -12.18 -10.75 -13.90
CA SER A 259 -13.36 -10.62 -14.80
C SER A 259 -13.11 -9.75 -16.03
N PHE A 260 -12.25 -8.73 -15.95
CA PHE A 260 -12.05 -7.77 -17.04
C PHE A 260 -10.90 -8.15 -17.97
N LYS A 261 -11.13 -9.00 -18.97
CA LYS A 261 -10.04 -9.55 -19.80
C LYS A 261 -9.24 -8.53 -20.62
N PHE A 262 -9.78 -7.32 -20.85
CA PHE A 262 -9.14 -6.28 -21.66
C PHE A 262 -7.99 -5.54 -20.96
N LEU A 263 -7.87 -5.65 -19.63
CA LEU A 263 -6.85 -4.94 -18.84
C LEU A 263 -5.60 -5.79 -18.50
N ASN A 264 -5.53 -7.03 -18.99
CA ASN A 264 -4.51 -8.01 -18.62
C ASN A 264 -3.06 -7.64 -19.04
N ASN A 265 -2.89 -6.58 -19.83
CA ASN A 265 -1.60 -6.19 -20.42
C ASN A 265 -0.99 -4.94 -19.78
N PHE A 266 -1.56 -4.42 -18.69
CA PHE A 266 -1.08 -3.16 -18.09
C PHE A 266 0.36 -3.26 -17.56
N GLY A 267 0.79 -4.44 -17.10
CA GLY A 267 2.16 -4.68 -16.61
C GLY A 267 3.24 -4.81 -17.70
N LYS A 268 2.90 -4.75 -19.00
CA LYS A 268 3.87 -4.98 -20.08
C LYS A 268 5.00 -3.94 -20.14
N TYR A 269 4.80 -2.78 -19.52
CA TYR A 269 5.75 -1.67 -19.49
C TYR A 269 6.55 -1.57 -18.18
N GLY A 270 6.38 -2.50 -17.24
CA GLY A 270 7.11 -2.53 -15.96
C GLY A 270 6.22 -2.29 -14.72
N ASP A 271 6.79 -2.53 -13.53
CA ASP A 271 6.10 -2.41 -12.23
C ASP A 271 6.33 -1.01 -11.61
N PHE A 272 6.18 0.06 -12.41
CA PHE A 272 6.43 1.45 -11.98
C PHE A 272 5.39 1.99 -11.00
N THR A 273 4.32 1.24 -10.74
CA THR A 273 3.27 1.58 -9.76
C THR A 273 3.85 1.74 -8.36
N TYR A 274 4.87 0.94 -8.03
CA TYR A 274 5.53 1.03 -6.73
C TYR A 274 6.24 2.38 -6.57
N GLY A 275 7.01 2.80 -7.57
CA GLY A 275 7.62 4.13 -7.62
C GLY A 275 6.58 5.26 -7.46
N ILE A 276 5.49 5.21 -8.23
CA ILE A 276 4.38 6.18 -8.11
C ILE A 276 3.87 6.27 -6.66
N TYR A 277 3.66 5.12 -6.01
CA TYR A 277 3.14 5.04 -4.65
C TYR A 277 4.10 5.51 -3.56
N ILE A 278 5.41 5.41 -3.74
CA ILE A 278 6.37 5.85 -2.72
C ILE A 278 6.80 7.31 -2.89
N PHE A 279 6.79 7.82 -4.12
CA PHE A 279 7.24 9.18 -4.42
C PHE A 279 6.12 10.22 -4.39
N HIS A 280 4.83 9.85 -4.44
CA HIS A 280 3.77 10.84 -4.53
C HIS A 280 3.69 11.79 -3.33
N PHE A 281 3.77 11.26 -2.11
CA PHE A 281 3.59 12.06 -0.89
C PHE A 281 4.63 13.20 -0.80
N PRO A 282 5.96 12.95 -0.88
CA PRO A 282 6.93 14.03 -0.82
C PRO A 282 6.82 14.98 -2.02
N ILE A 283 6.48 14.50 -3.21
CA ILE A 283 6.32 15.37 -4.39
C ILE A 283 5.14 16.33 -4.21
N ILE A 284 3.98 15.85 -3.72
CA ILE A 284 2.83 16.71 -3.42
C ILE A 284 3.23 17.78 -2.38
N ARG A 285 3.95 17.39 -1.32
CA ARG A 285 4.41 18.33 -0.28
C ARG A 285 5.41 19.36 -0.81
N VAL A 286 6.32 18.97 -1.71
CA VAL A 286 7.20 19.93 -2.40
C VAL A 286 6.36 20.93 -3.20
N PHE A 287 5.36 20.47 -3.96
CA PHE A 287 4.48 21.37 -4.73
C PHE A 287 3.73 22.36 -3.82
N ALA A 288 3.21 21.88 -2.69
CA ALA A 288 2.54 22.73 -1.70
C ALA A 288 3.51 23.75 -1.07
N THR A 289 4.71 23.30 -0.69
CA THR A 289 5.73 24.14 -0.04
C THR A 289 6.26 25.24 -0.97
N LEU A 290 6.39 24.94 -2.26
CA LEU A 290 6.76 25.92 -3.29
C LEU A 290 5.59 26.86 -3.66
N GLY A 291 4.44 26.73 -3.00
CA GLY A 291 3.25 27.53 -3.26
C GLY A 291 2.62 27.27 -4.62
N LEU A 292 2.92 26.15 -5.30
CA LEU A 292 2.45 25.91 -6.67
C LEU A 292 0.92 25.80 -6.73
N PHE A 293 0.30 25.14 -5.74
CA PHE A 293 -1.16 25.05 -5.66
C PHE A 293 -1.84 26.36 -5.24
N ALA A 294 -1.11 27.26 -4.56
CA ALA A 294 -1.63 28.53 -4.07
C ALA A 294 -1.47 29.67 -5.10
N ASN A 295 -0.34 29.70 -5.80
CA ASN A 295 0.04 30.76 -6.72
C ASN A 295 -0.50 30.55 -8.16
N PHE A 296 -0.85 29.31 -8.52
CA PHE A 296 -1.37 28.95 -9.84
C PHE A 296 -2.69 28.21 -9.74
N ASN A 297 -3.34 27.94 -10.89
CA ASN A 297 -4.56 27.13 -10.91
C ASN A 297 -4.29 25.74 -10.29
N PRO A 298 -4.97 25.38 -9.19
CA PRO A 298 -4.65 24.17 -8.44
C PRO A 298 -5.01 22.88 -9.19
N PHE A 299 -5.99 22.89 -10.09
CA PHE A 299 -6.33 21.74 -10.93
C PHE A 299 -5.27 21.50 -12.00
N PHE A 300 -4.75 22.57 -12.62
CA PHE A 300 -3.64 22.44 -13.56
C PHE A 300 -2.37 21.94 -12.84
N MET A 301 -2.04 22.49 -11.67
CA MET A 301 -0.89 22.04 -10.89
C MET A 301 -1.07 20.61 -10.35
N SER A 302 -2.30 20.17 -10.08
CA SER A 302 -2.63 18.77 -9.77
C SER A 302 -2.27 17.84 -10.91
N PHE A 303 -2.61 18.22 -12.15
CA PHE A 303 -2.26 17.46 -13.35
C PHE A 303 -0.74 17.42 -13.57
N VAL A 304 -0.05 18.55 -13.44
CA VAL A 304 1.42 18.61 -13.52
C VAL A 304 2.07 17.75 -12.44
N CYS A 305 1.60 17.84 -11.19
CA CYS A 305 2.08 17.02 -10.08
C CYS A 305 1.93 15.54 -10.39
N MET A 306 0.78 15.12 -10.92
CA MET A 306 0.54 13.73 -11.32
C MET A 306 1.54 13.27 -12.38
N LEU A 307 1.80 14.09 -13.41
CA LEU A 307 2.79 13.77 -14.45
C LEU A 307 4.21 13.65 -13.87
N VAL A 308 4.58 14.51 -12.93
CA VAL A 308 5.89 14.44 -12.25
C VAL A 308 5.99 13.14 -11.43
N VAL A 309 4.96 12.79 -10.66
CA VAL A 309 4.93 11.53 -9.89
C VAL A 309 5.06 10.31 -10.81
N ILE A 310 4.32 10.29 -11.92
CA ILE A 310 4.41 9.22 -12.92
C ILE A 310 5.81 9.16 -13.53
N GLY A 311 6.35 10.31 -13.95
CA GLY A 311 7.68 10.42 -14.54
C GLY A 311 8.77 9.91 -13.59
N VAL A 312 8.74 10.33 -12.32
CA VAL A 312 9.67 9.88 -11.28
C VAL A 312 9.51 8.38 -11.00
N GLY A 313 8.27 7.87 -10.94
CA GLY A 313 8.02 6.44 -10.77
C GLY A 313 8.58 5.59 -11.93
N ILE A 314 8.38 6.03 -13.17
CA ILE A 314 8.93 5.39 -14.37
C ILE A 314 10.46 5.45 -14.38
N ALA A 315 11.03 6.60 -14.02
CA ALA A 315 12.48 6.78 -13.93
C ALA A 315 13.09 5.87 -12.85
N SER A 316 12.49 5.82 -11.66
CA SER A 316 12.92 4.95 -10.57
C SER A 316 12.94 3.49 -11.01
N TRP A 317 11.87 3.04 -11.67
CA TRP A 317 11.77 1.69 -12.20
C TRP A 317 12.92 1.34 -13.17
N HIS A 318 13.11 2.16 -14.21
CA HIS A 318 14.07 1.85 -15.28
C HIS A 318 15.53 2.07 -14.87
N LEU A 319 15.80 3.09 -14.06
CA LEU A 319 17.17 3.49 -13.71
C LEU A 319 17.71 2.73 -12.49
N TYR A 320 16.84 2.29 -11.59
CA TYR A 320 17.24 1.70 -10.32
C TYR A 320 16.59 0.33 -10.06
N GLU A 321 15.26 0.26 -9.94
CA GLU A 321 14.57 -0.94 -9.41
C GLU A 321 14.77 -2.19 -10.27
N LYS A 322 14.66 -2.03 -11.60
CA LYS A 322 14.77 -3.15 -12.56
C LYS A 322 16.08 -3.92 -12.44
N LYS A 323 17.16 -3.31 -11.94
CA LYS A 323 18.47 -3.96 -11.78
C LYS A 323 18.51 -4.99 -10.65
N PHE A 324 17.54 -4.96 -9.73
CA PHE A 324 17.49 -5.84 -8.56
C PHE A 324 16.56 -7.05 -8.76
N LEU A 325 15.66 -7.02 -9.75
CA LEU A 325 14.61 -8.02 -9.96
C LEU A 325 15.02 -9.11 -10.96
#